data_AF-C4L7C3-F1
#
_entry.id   AF-C4L7C3-F1
#
_cell.length_a   1.000
_cell.length_b   1.000
_cell.length_c   1.000
_cell.angle_alpha   90.00
_cell.angle_beta   90.00
_cell.angle_gamma   90.00
#
_symmetry.space_group_name_H-M   'P 1'
#
loop_
_entity.id
_entity.type
_entity.pdbx_description
1 polymer ?
#
loop_
_entity_poly.entity_id
_entity_poly.type
_entity_poly.pdbx_seq_one_letter_code
_entity_poly.pdbx_strand_id
1 'polypeptide(L)' 'MARLFLLPFLLALGWTLWLVYFRIPLYQGRKGFYWIIGVSGVLVAFFSLMLFITH' A
#
# COMPACT_ATOMS: atom_id res chain seq x y z
N MET A 1 -15.67 -8.18 7.80
CA MET A 1 -15.57 -6.80 7.28
C MET A 1 -14.13 -6.31 7.02
N ALA A 2 -13.07 -7.13 7.15
CA ALA A 2 -11.67 -6.66 7.05
C ALA A 2 -10.92 -7.09 5.76
N ARG A 3 -11.58 -7.06 4.58
CA ARG A 3 -10.95 -7.52 3.33
C ARG A 3 -9.99 -6.49 2.70
N LEU A 4 -10.15 -5.20 3.00
CA LEU A 4 -9.34 -4.11 2.44
C LEU A 4 -7.95 -3.99 3.07
N PHE A 5 -7.68 -4.68 4.19
CA PHE A 5 -6.34 -4.71 4.80
C PHE A 5 -5.32 -5.43 3.89
N LEU A 6 -5.79 -6.35 3.04
CA LEU A 6 -4.92 -7.11 2.12
C LEU A 6 -4.45 -6.29 0.92
N LEU A 7 -5.09 -5.16 0.62
CA LEU A 7 -4.75 -4.30 -0.53
C LEU A 7 -3.30 -3.79 -0.49
N PRO A 8 -2.82 -3.16 0.61
CA PRO A 8 -1.41 -2.76 0.71
C PRO A 8 -0.45 -3.95 0.59
N PHE A 9 -0.83 -5.10 1.13
CA PHE A 9 -0.02 -6.32 1.07
C PHE A 9 0.08 -6.86 -0.36
N LEU A 10 -1.04 -6.93 -1.09
CA LEU A 10 -1.09 -7.33 -2.50
C LEU A 10 -0.31 -6.36 -3.39
N LEU A 11 -0.45 -5.05 -3.16
CA LEU A 11 0.32 -4.03 -3.88
C LEU A 11 1.83 -4.15 -3.63
N ALA A 12 2.23 -4.38 -2.38
CA ALA A 12 3.63 -4.61 -2.03
C ALA A 12 4.18 -5.89 -2.65
N LEU A 13 3.41 -6.98 -2.68
CA LEU A 13 3.77 -8.22 -3.37
C LEU A 13 3.92 -8.00 -4.88
N GLY A 14 2.95 -7.32 -5.52
CA GLY A 14 3.02 -6.99 -6.94
C GLY A 14 4.25 -6.16 -7.29
N TRP A 15 4.55 -5.14 -6.48
CA TRP A 15 5.75 -4.31 -6.66
C TRP A 15 7.04 -5.11 -6.47
N THR A 16 7.07 -6.01 -5.48
CA THR A 16 8.21 -6.90 -5.25
C THR A 16 8.44 -7.85 -6.43
N LEU A 17 7.37 -8.49 -6.93
CA LEU A 17 7.44 -9.38 -8.09
C LEU A 17 7.91 -8.64 -9.34
N TRP A 18 7.45 -7.40 -9.55
CA TRP A 18 7.93 -6.55 -10.64
C TRP A 18 9.43 -6.29 -10.53
N LEU A 19 9.91 -5.85 -9.36
CA LEU A 19 11.34 -5.60 -9.14
C LEU A 19 12.18 -6.86 -9.37
N VAL A 20 11.73 -8.01 -8.88
CA VAL A 20 12.41 -9.30 -9.07
C VAL A 20 12.42 -9.71 -10.54
N TYR A 21 11.30 -9.56 -11.26
CA TYR A 21 11.18 -9.91 -12.67
C TYR A 21 12.16 -9.13 -13.54
N PHE A 22 12.30 -7.82 -13.29
CA PHE A 22 13.25 -6.96 -14.00
C PHE A 22 14.67 -6.98 -13.40
N ARG A 23 14.92 -7.82 -12.39
CA ARG A 23 16.18 -7.87 -11.61
C ARG A 23 16.63 -6.52 -11.05
N ILE A 24 15.67 -5.65 -10.76
CA ILE A 24 15.93 -4.38 -10.10
C ILE A 24 16.13 -4.68 -8.60
N PRO A 25 17.27 -4.28 -8.00
CA PRO A 25 17.48 -4.50 -6.59
C PRO A 25 16.42 -3.75 -5.77
N LEU A 26 15.88 -4.41 -4.73
CA LEU A 26 14.82 -3.87 -3.86
C LEU A 26 15.19 -2.49 -3.28
N TYR A 27 16.49 -2.26 -3.04
CA TYR A 27 17.01 -0.97 -2.60
C TYR A 27 16.67 0.16 -3.57
N GLN A 28 16.73 -0.06 -4.88
CA GLN A 28 16.37 0.95 -5.90
C GLN A 28 14.86 1.12 -6.01
N GLY A 29 14.09 0.04 -5.79
CA GLY A 29 12.63 0.04 -5.83
C GLY A 29 11.92 0.61 -4.58
N ARG A 30 12.67 1.05 -3.56
CA ARG A 30 12.13 1.55 -2.27
C ARG A 30 11.07 2.65 -2.40
N LYS A 31 11.17 3.49 -3.44
CA LYS A 31 10.20 4.57 -3.70
C LYS A 31 8.78 4.05 -3.94
N GLY A 32 8.62 2.90 -4.60
CA GLY A 32 7.30 2.31 -4.82
C GLY A 32 6.66 1.84 -3.52
N PHE A 33 7.44 1.28 -2.59
CA PHE A 33 6.94 0.93 -1.26
C PHE A 33 6.50 2.16 -0.46
N TYR A 34 7.22 3.28 -0.54
CA TYR A 34 6.78 4.55 0.09
C TYR A 34 5.45 5.04 -0.49
N TRP A 35 5.24 4.91 -1.80
CA TRP A 35 3.96 5.23 -2.42
C TRP A 35 2.83 4.33 -1.92
N ILE A 36 3.07 3.01 -1.83
CA ILE A 36 2.08 2.06 -1.30
C ILE A 36 1.69 2.42 0.14
N ILE A 37 2.68 2.72 0.99
CA ILE A 37 2.44 3.15 2.37
C ILE A 37 1.66 4.47 2.41
N GLY A 38 2.07 5.47 1.61
CA GLY A 38 1.43 6.77 1.56
C GLY A 38 -0.04 6.70 1.14
N VAL A 39 -0.32 6.02 0.02
CA VAL A 39 -1.70 5.84 -0.48
C VAL A 39 -2.56 5.07 0.52
N SER A 40 -2.01 4.02 1.12
CA SER A 40 -2.73 3.22 2.11
C SER A 40 -3.01 4.01 3.39
N GLY A 41 -2.04 4.81 3.84
CA GLY A 41 -2.20 5.71 4.99
C GLY A 41 -3.27 6.78 4.76
N VAL A 42 -3.31 7.36 3.56
CA VAL A 42 -4.37 8.31 3.15
C VAL A 42 -5.74 7.65 3.19
N LEU A 43 -5.87 6.42 2.66
CA LEU A 43 -7.12 5.67 2.71
C LEU A 43 -7.57 5.38 4.15
N VAL A 44 -6.65 4.96 5.01
CA VAL A 44 -6.94 4.71 6.43
C VAL A 44 -7.40 5.99 7.13
N ALA A 45 -6.71 7.11 6.90
CA ALA A 45 -7.09 8.40 7.48
C ALA A 45 -8.48 8.85 6.99
N PHE A 46 -8.74 8.72 5.69
CA PHE A 46 -10.03 9.07 5.09
C PHE A 46 -11.18 8.22 5.64
N PHE A 47 -11.03 6.89 5.69
CA PHE A 47 -12.05 6.02 6.26
C PHE A 47 -12.25 6.24 7.76
N SER A 48 -11.17 6.50 8.51
CA SER A 48 -11.27 6.84 9.93
C SER A 48 -12.04 8.14 10.14
N LEU A 49 -11.80 9.16 9.31
CA LEU A 49 -12.51 10.42 9.33
C LEU A 49 -13.98 10.26 8.95
N MET A 50 -14.29 9.44 7.93
CA MET A 50 -15.68 9.13 7.58
C MET A 50 -16.42 8.44 8.73
N LEU A 51 -15.77 7.47 9.39
CA LEU A 51 -16.34 6.82 10.57
C LEU A 51 -16.60 7.83 11.68
N PHE A 52 -15.65 8.72 11.95
CA PHE A 52 -15.80 9.75 12.97
C PHE A 52 -16.97 10.72 12.68
N ILE A 53 -17.15 11.13 11.43
CA ILE A 53 -18.24 12.05 11.03
C ILE A 53 -19.60 11.35 11.01
N THR A 54 -19.65 10.05 10.70
CA THR A 54 -20.90 9.28 10.62
C THR A 54 -21.38 8.82 12.00
N HIS A 55 -20.56 9.01 13.04
CA HIS A 55 -20.85 8.60 14.41
C HIS A 55 -21.46 9.72 15.24
#